data_AF-A0A350UX84-F1
#
_entry.id   AF-A0A350UX84-F1
#
_cell.length_a   1.000
_cell.length_b   1.000
_cell.length_c   1.000
_cell.angle_alpha   90.00
_cell.angle_beta   90.00
_cell.angle_gamma   90.00
#
_symmetry.space_group_name_H-M   'P 1'
#
loop_
_entity.id
_entity.type
_entity.pdbx_description
1 polymer ?
#
loop_
_entity_poly.entity_id
_entity_poly.type
_entity_poly.pdbx_seq_one_letter_code
_entity_poly.pdbx_strand_id
1 'polypeptide(L)' 'FMQENNVGSLFIKSGDDYPGIVTETDFTRKVLGAGLSPATTNDESVMTSPIMSMENYFEY' A
#
# COMPACT_ATOMS: atom_id res chain seq x y z
N PHE A 1 -10.68 -7.80 -2.71
CA PHE A 1 -10.31 -6.81 -3.75
C PHE A 1 -9.09 -7.21 -4.59
N MET A 2 -7.87 -7.24 -4.06
CA MET A 2 -6.64 -7.51 -4.84
C MET A 2 -6.71 -8.84 -5.62
N GLN A 3 -7.02 -9.94 -4.92
CA GLN A 3 -7.20 -11.27 -5.52
C GLN A 3 -8.32 -11.29 -6.57
N GLU A 4 -9.47 -10.69 -6.26
CA GLU A 4 -10.65 -10.67 -7.14
C GLU A 4 -10.40 -9.91 -8.45
N ASN A 5 -9.51 -8.90 -8.43
CA ASN A 5 -9.19 -8.08 -9.58
C ASN A 5 -7.85 -8.45 -10.23
N ASN A 6 -7.16 -9.48 -9.74
CA ASN A 6 -5.83 -9.90 -10.21
C ASN A 6 -4.81 -8.73 -10.23
N VAL A 7 -4.77 -7.93 -9.16
CA VAL A 7 -3.85 -6.79 -8.99
C VAL A 7 -2.98 -6.97 -7.75
N GLY A 8 -1.66 -6.80 -7.90
CA GLY A 8 -0.68 -6.96 -6.81
C GLY A 8 -0.43 -5.69 -5.97
N SER A 9 -1.09 -4.59 -6.29
CA SER A 9 -0.98 -3.34 -5.54
C SER A 9 -2.21 -2.45 -5.69
N LEU A 10 -2.46 -1.57 -4.72
CA LEU A 10 -3.55 -0.61 -4.69
C LEU A 10 -3.05 0.74 -4.18
N PHE A 11 -3.48 1.83 -4.81
CA PHE A 11 -3.31 3.16 -4.24
C PHE A 11 -4.31 3.37 -3.10
N ILE A 12 -3.85 3.99 -2.02
CA ILE A 12 -4.71 4.46 -0.93
C ILE A 12 -5.13 5.87 -1.28
N LYS A 13 -6.44 6.15 -1.23
CA LYS A 13 -7.02 7.46 -1.54
C LYS A 13 -7.53 8.13 -0.27
N SER A 14 -7.15 9.38 -0.05
CA SER A 14 -7.65 10.22 1.04
C SER A 14 -8.07 11.58 0.48
N GLY A 15 -9.39 11.81 0.38
CA GLY A 15 -9.92 12.96 -0.34
C GLY A 15 -9.55 12.91 -1.82
N ASP A 16 -8.86 13.95 -2.31
CA ASP A 16 -8.36 14.04 -3.68
C ASP A 16 -6.90 13.57 -3.83
N ASP A 17 -6.26 13.20 -2.72
CA ASP A 17 -4.86 12.79 -2.69
C ASP A 17 -4.69 11.26 -2.68
N TYR A 18 -3.51 10.82 -3.13
CA TYR A 18 -3.04 9.45 -3.00
C TYR A 18 -1.81 9.42 -2.09
N PRO A 19 -1.98 9.36 -0.75
CA PRO A 19 -0.85 9.45 0.18
C PRO A 19 0.11 8.26 0.10
N GLY A 20 -0.29 7.12 -0.46
CA GLY A 20 0.55 5.93 -0.51
C GLY A 20 0.00 4.81 -1.37
N ILE A 21 0.76 3.73 -1.42
CA ILE A 21 0.44 2.48 -2.11
C ILE A 21 0.59 1.31 -1.14
N VAL A 22 -0.32 0.34 -1.22
CA VAL A 22 -0.18 -0.96 -0.55
C VAL A 22 0.09 -2.04 -1.60
N THR A 23 1.08 -2.87 -1.34
CA THR A 23 1.45 -4.01 -2.20
C THR A 23 1.27 -5.33 -1.46
N GLU A 24 1.24 -6.45 -2.18
CA GLU A 24 1.29 -7.78 -1.55
C GLU A 24 2.51 -7.95 -0.64
N THR A 25 3.62 -7.27 -0.94
CA THR A 25 4.82 -7.29 -0.10
C THR A 25 4.60 -6.56 1.21
N ASP A 26 3.92 -5.40 1.20
CA ASP A 26 3.54 -4.69 2.42
C ASP A 26 2.64 -5.57 3.28
N PHE A 27 1.63 -6.19 2.67
CA PHE A 27 0.73 -7.10 3.36
C PHE A 27 1.49 -8.28 3.99
N THR A 28 2.34 -8.95 3.22
CA THR A 28 3.09 -10.12 3.69
C THR A 28 4.06 -9.76 4.83
N ARG A 29 4.76 -8.62 4.74
CA ARG A 29 5.80 -8.26 5.70
C ARG A 29 5.28 -7.50 6.92
N LYS A 30 4.43 -6.49 6.69
CA LYS A 30 3.98 -5.55 7.72
C LYS A 30 2.71 -6.02 8.43
N VAL A 31 1.90 -6.88 7.79
CA VAL A 31 0.69 -7.46 8.41
C VAL A 31 0.98 -8.88 8.87
N LEU A 32 1.17 -9.82 7.92
CA LEU A 32 1.33 -11.23 8.25
C LEU A 32 2.61 -11.50 9.04
N GLY A 33 3.74 -10.95 8.60
CA GLY A 33 5.03 -11.08 9.27
C GLY A 33 5.06 -10.48 10.68
N ALA A 34 4.18 -9.51 10.97
CA ALA A 34 4.04 -8.90 12.29
C ALA A 34 2.97 -9.59 13.16
N GLY A 35 2.30 -10.64 12.67
CA GLY A 35 1.22 -11.32 13.38
C GLY A 35 -0.06 -10.49 13.55
N LEU A 36 -0.22 -9.42 12.75
CA LEU A 36 -1.41 -8.58 12.76
C LEU A 36 -2.54 -9.25 11.98
N SER A 37 -3.78 -8.97 12.38
CA SER A 37 -4.96 -9.45 11.66
C SER A 37 -5.20 -8.64 10.39
N PRO A 38 -5.24 -9.25 9.19
CA PRO A 38 -5.64 -8.58 7.97
C PRO A 38 -7.02 -7.93 8.01
N ALA A 39 -7.93 -8.49 8.79
CA ALA A 39 -9.31 -8.02 8.84
C ALA A 39 -9.49 -6.71 9.63
N THR A 40 -8.50 -6.34 10.45
CA THR A 40 -8.59 -5.16 11.33
C THR A 40 -7.41 -4.20 11.19
N THR A 41 -6.39 -4.56 10.42
CA THR A 41 -5.25 -3.68 10.18
C THR A 41 -5.66 -2.58 9.20
N ASN A 42 -5.32 -1.33 9.54
CA ASN A 42 -5.60 -0.19 8.68
C ASN A 42 -4.57 -0.11 7.54
N ASP A 43 -5.02 -0.05 6.30
CA ASP A 43 -4.17 0.05 5.12
C ASP A 43 -3.25 1.29 5.13
N GLU A 44 -3.71 2.43 5.65
CA GLU A 44 -2.89 3.65 5.79
C GLU A 44 -1.71 3.45 6.74
N SER A 45 -1.81 2.52 7.70
CA SER A 45 -0.73 2.23 8.66
C SER A 45 0.37 1.33 8.08
N VAL A 46 0.07 0.61 6.99
CA VAL A 46 0.99 -0.36 6.37
C VAL A 46 1.42 0.04 4.97
N MET A 47 0.79 1.03 4.35
CA MET A 47 1.16 1.53 3.03
C MET A 47 2.63 2.02 2.99
N THR A 48 3.19 2.04 1.80
CA THR A 48 4.41 2.77 1.50
C THR A 48 4.03 4.20 1.12
N SER A 49 4.63 5.18 1.80
CA SER A 49 4.38 6.61 1.64
C SER A 49 5.68 7.39 1.84
N PRO A 50 5.94 8.47 1.06
CA PRO A 50 5.15 8.91 -0.09
C PRO A 50 5.27 7.94 -1.28
N ILE A 51 4.36 8.07 -2.26
CA ILE A 51 4.45 7.29 -3.49
C ILE A 51 5.72 7.71 -4.24
N MET A 52 6.58 6.73 -4.51
CA MET A 52 7.69 6.90 -5.45
C MET A 52 7.19 6.63 -6.86
N SER A 53 7.13 7.68 -7.67
CA SER A 53 6.82 7.60 -9.10
C SER A 53 8.10 7.79 -9.93
N MET A 54 8.08 7.35 -11.19
CA MET A 54 9.20 7.63 -12.11
C MET A 54 9.37 9.13 -12.37
N GLU A 55 8.28 9.91 -12.34
CA GLU A 55 8.33 11.37 -12.45
C GLU A 55 9.14 11.97 -11.29
N ASN A 56 8.84 11.59 -10.05
CA ASN A 56 9.54 12.08 -8.87
C ASN A 56 10.99 11.58 -8.80
N TYR A 57 11.31 10.41 -9.38
CA TYR A 57 12.64 9.82 -9.30
C TYR A 57 13.72 10.64 -10.03
N PHE A 58 13.38 11.36 -11.10
CA PHE A 58 14.33 12.21 -11.82
C PHE A 58 14.56 13.57 -11.15
N GLU A 59 13.81 13.89 -10.10
CA GLU A 59 13.92 15.14 -9.34
C GLU A 59 14.81 15.00 -8.08
N TYR A 60 15.29 13.79 -7.78
CA TYR A 60 16.29 13.49 -6.73
C TYR A 60 17.71 13.40 -7.30
#